data_AF-A0A316TND7-F1
#
_entry.id   AF-A0A316TND7-F1
#
_cell.length_a   1.000
_cell.length_b   1.000
_cell.length_c   1.000
_cell.angle_alpha   90.00
_cell.angle_beta   90.00
_cell.angle_gamma   90.00
#
_symmetry.space_group_name_H-M   'P 1'
#
loop_
_entity.id
_entity.type
_entity.pdbx_description
1 polymer ?
#
loop_
_entity_poly.entity_id
_entity_poly.type
_entity_poly.pdbx_seq_one_letter_code
_entity_poly.pdbx_strand_id
1 'polypeptide(L)'
;MRRLPHENVATVLVDPRVLEDLELELMELDLRVWPVATAPICVDGPRQAFQIRRSLVMKHHGEWDLAAEWTPVWISFGESWRFGDEPLPWSAHQALWHALEQHGAHVRYHRRLGGVRPLQVPLEPTG
;
A
#
# COMPACT_ATOMS: atom_id res chain seq x y z
N MET A 1 -4.13 -5.30 26.77
CA MET A 1 -4.83 -5.61 25.50
C MET A 1 -3.78 -5.86 24.43
N ARG A 2 -3.70 -7.08 23.88
CA ARG A 2 -2.76 -7.40 22.78
C ARG A 2 -3.36 -6.82 21.50
N ARG A 3 -2.67 -5.89 20.85
CA ARG A 3 -3.08 -5.36 19.55
C ARG A 3 -3.18 -6.55 18.60
N LEU A 4 -4.28 -6.67 17.85
CA LEU A 4 -4.39 -7.67 16.78
C LEU A 4 -3.18 -7.54 15.85
N PRO A 5 -2.70 -8.61 15.19
CA PRO A 5 -1.63 -8.49 14.21
C PRO A 5 -2.12 -7.57 13.07
N HIS A 6 -1.34 -6.55 12.74
CA HIS A 6 -1.60 -5.64 11.63
C HIS A 6 -0.33 -5.58 10.77
N GLU A 7 -0.52 -5.47 9.47
CA GLU A 7 0.56 -5.18 8.54
C GLU A 7 0.67 -3.66 8.37
N ASN A 8 1.89 -3.13 8.54
CA ASN A 8 2.15 -1.73 8.27
C ASN A 8 2.16 -1.52 6.75
N VAL A 9 1.28 -0.65 6.27
CA VAL A 9 1.14 -0.35 4.84
C VAL A 9 1.15 1.13 4.56
N ALA A 10 1.70 1.52 3.41
CA ALA A 10 1.45 2.84 2.86
C ALA A 10 0.16 2.83 2.03
N THR A 11 -0.66 3.86 2.17
CA THR A 11 -1.80 4.09 1.28
C THR A 11 -1.37 5.03 0.16
N VAL A 12 -1.49 4.56 -1.08
CA VAL A 12 -1.03 5.27 -2.28
C VAL A 12 -2.15 5.29 -3.32
N LEU A 13 -2.32 6.42 -4.02
CA LEU A 13 -3.07 6.50 -5.26
C LEU A 13 -2.08 6.36 -6.42
N VAL A 14 -2.34 5.44 -7.33
CA VAL A 14 -1.46 5.13 -8.46
C VAL A 14 -2.22 5.30 -9.77
N ASP A 15 -1.62 6.00 -10.73
CA ASP A 15 -2.13 6.07 -12.09
C ASP A 15 -2.27 4.64 -12.64
N PRO A 16 -3.46 4.20 -13.09
CA PRO A 16 -3.66 2.84 -13.58
C PRO A 16 -2.70 2.45 -14.71
N ARG A 17 -2.16 3.43 -15.45
CA ARG A 17 -1.22 3.20 -16.55
C ARG A 17 0.16 2.72 -16.13
N VAL A 18 0.57 3.00 -14.88
CA VAL A 18 1.89 2.62 -14.35
C VAL A 18 1.80 1.58 -13.24
N LEU A 19 0.59 1.11 -12.92
CA LEU A 19 0.38 0.23 -11.78
C LEU A 19 1.18 -1.07 -11.89
N GLU A 20 1.18 -1.69 -13.07
CA GLU A 20 1.93 -2.92 -13.34
C GLU A 20 3.44 -2.69 -13.24
N ASP A 21 3.95 -1.62 -13.84
CA ASP A 21 5.37 -1.26 -13.79
C ASP A 21 5.84 -0.97 -12.35
N LEU A 22 5.03 -0.23 -11.58
CA LEU A 22 5.28 0.06 -10.18
C LEU A 22 5.27 -1.22 -9.34
N GLU A 23 4.34 -2.14 -9.59
CA GLU A 23 4.30 -3.43 -8.89
C GLU A 23 5.58 -4.23 -9.12
N LEU A 24 6.05 -4.32 -10.36
CA LEU A 24 7.30 -5.00 -10.70
C LEU A 24 8.51 -4.40 -9.98
N GLU A 25 8.66 -3.08 -10.00
CA GLU A 25 9.76 -2.39 -9.31
C GLU A 25 9.72 -2.63 -7.79
N LEU A 26 8.53 -2.54 -7.19
CA LEU A 26 8.36 -2.74 -5.76
C LEU A 26 8.63 -4.19 -5.36
N MET A 27 8.30 -5.16 -6.21
CA MET A 27 8.64 -6.58 -5.97
C MET A 27 10.15 -6.82 -5.90
N GLU A 28 10.97 -6.13 -6.70
CA GLU A 28 12.44 -6.22 -6.61
C GLU A 28 12.99 -5.73 -5.26
N LEU A 29 12.24 -4.83 -4.61
CA LEU A 29 12.54 -4.32 -3.28
C LEU A 29 11.88 -5.13 -2.15
N ASP A 30 11.30 -6.31 -2.44
CA ASP A 30 10.48 -7.10 -1.51
C ASP A 30 9.33 -6.28 -0.86
N LEU A 31 8.68 -5.46 -1.68
CA LEU A 31 7.47 -4.72 -1.34
C LEU A 31 6.30 -5.32 -2.14
N ARG A 32 5.11 -5.35 -1.56
CA ARG A 32 3.91 -5.92 -2.21
C ARG A 32 2.85 -4.87 -2.42
N VAL A 33 2.29 -4.81 -3.63
CA VAL A 33 1.20 -3.91 -3.99
C VAL A 33 -0.14 -4.64 -3.87
N TRP A 34 -1.12 -3.98 -3.28
CA TRP A 34 -2.45 -4.54 -3.02
C TRP A 34 -3.50 -3.52 -3.46
N PRO A 35 -4.09 -3.67 -4.66
CA PRO A 35 -5.24 -2.86 -5.03
C PRO A 35 -6.37 -3.04 -3.99
N VAL A 36 -6.80 -1.94 -3.38
CA VAL A 36 -7.81 -1.99 -2.29
C VAL A 36 -9.11 -2.64 -2.77
N ALA A 37 -9.45 -2.44 -4.04
CA ALA A 37 -10.68 -2.95 -4.63
C ALA A 37 -10.75 -4.49 -4.65
N THR A 38 -9.61 -5.16 -4.70
CA THR A 38 -9.50 -6.62 -4.83
C THR A 38 -8.76 -7.27 -3.66
N ALA A 39 -8.29 -6.48 -2.69
CA ALA A 39 -7.64 -6.99 -1.49
C ALA A 39 -8.64 -7.87 -0.71
N PRO A 40 -8.32 -9.14 -0.43
CA PRO A 40 -9.29 -10.08 0.14
C PRO A 40 -9.59 -9.83 1.62
N ILE A 41 -8.87 -8.90 2.26
CA ILE A 41 -9.21 -8.40 3.60
C ILE A 41 -10.42 -7.44 3.59
N CYS A 42 -10.86 -6.99 2.41
CA CYS A 42 -11.97 -6.08 2.21
C CYS A 42 -13.26 -6.86 1.88
N VAL A 43 -14.32 -6.66 2.68
CA VAL A 43 -15.65 -7.26 2.43
C VAL A 43 -16.33 -6.65 1.21
N ASP A 44 -16.19 -5.33 1.04
CA ASP A 44 -16.65 -4.57 -0.13
C ASP A 44 -15.49 -3.69 -0.62
N GLY A 45 -14.56 -4.33 -1.33
CA GLY A 45 -13.35 -3.71 -1.83
C GLY A 45 -13.61 -2.49 -2.72
N PRO A 46 -14.49 -2.55 -3.74
CA PRO A 46 -14.77 -1.40 -4.61
C PRO A 46 -15.27 -0.18 -3.85
N ARG A 47 -16.17 -0.38 -2.86
CA ARG A 47 -16.64 0.71 -2.01
C ARG A 47 -15.52 1.27 -1.14
N GLN A 48 -14.69 0.43 -0.55
CA GLN A 48 -13.57 0.87 0.28
C GLN A 48 -12.53 1.66 -0.54
N ALA A 49 -12.23 1.18 -1.74
CA ALA A 49 -11.36 1.88 -2.70
C ALA A 49 -11.90 3.28 -3.01
N PHE A 50 -13.19 3.40 -3.35
CA PHE A 50 -13.82 4.69 -3.60
C PHE A 50 -13.73 5.64 -2.39
N GLN A 51 -14.01 5.12 -1.18
CA GLN A 51 -13.95 5.91 0.06
C GLN A 51 -12.54 6.41 0.36
N ILE A 52 -11.53 5.54 0.25
CA ILE A 52 -10.12 5.91 0.49
C ILE A 52 -9.68 6.98 -0.51
N ARG A 53 -9.94 6.76 -1.80
CA ARG A 53 -9.60 7.70 -2.87
C ARG A 53 -10.22 9.07 -2.65
N ARG A 54 -11.54 9.10 -2.43
CA ARG A 54 -12.26 10.34 -2.15
C ARG A 54 -11.72 11.04 -0.92
N SER A 55 -11.44 10.30 0.15
CA SER A 55 -10.89 10.89 1.39
C SER A 55 -9.52 11.52 1.17
N LEU A 56 -8.63 10.87 0.40
CA LEU A 56 -7.30 11.39 0.12
C LEU A 56 -7.35 12.63 -0.77
N VAL A 57 -8.09 12.59 -1.87
CA VAL A 57 -8.23 13.74 -2.78
C VAL A 57 -8.82 14.95 -2.05
N MET A 58 -9.88 14.75 -1.25
CA MET A 58 -10.52 15.83 -0.49
C MET A 58 -9.61 16.41 0.59
N LYS A 59 -8.79 15.57 1.25
CA LYS A 59 -7.83 16.03 2.27
C LYS A 59 -6.76 16.95 1.69
N HIS A 60 -6.43 16.79 0.41
CA HIS A 60 -5.40 17.56 -0.28
C HIS A 60 -5.97 18.75 -1.09
N HIS A 61 -7.22 19.18 -0.81
CA HIS A 61 -7.80 20.45 -1.26
C HIS A 61 -7.57 20.81 -2.75
N GLY A 62 -7.67 19.82 -3.65
CA GLY A 62 -7.53 20.03 -5.09
C GLY A 62 -6.13 19.75 -5.66
N GLU A 63 -5.09 19.67 -4.82
CA GLU A 63 -3.73 19.32 -5.29
C GLU A 63 -3.67 17.93 -5.95
N TRP A 64 -4.60 17.05 -5.58
CA TRP A 64 -4.65 15.65 -5.99
C TRP A 64 -5.85 15.37 -6.91
N ASP A 65 -6.50 16.37 -7.50
CA ASP A 65 -7.69 16.18 -8.34
C ASP A 65 -7.40 15.31 -9.57
N LEU A 66 -6.19 15.39 -10.13
CA LEU A 66 -5.76 14.49 -11.22
C LEU A 66 -5.79 13.00 -10.83
N ALA A 67 -5.69 12.70 -9.53
CA ALA A 67 -5.74 11.36 -8.98
C ALA A 67 -7.15 10.90 -8.61
N ALA A 68 -8.20 11.65 -9.00
CA ALA A 68 -9.59 11.32 -8.70
C ALA A 68 -10.04 9.97 -9.26
N GLU A 69 -9.41 9.49 -10.34
CA GLU A 69 -9.66 8.17 -10.94
C GLU A 69 -8.51 7.18 -10.77
N TRP A 70 -7.50 7.53 -9.98
CA TRP A 70 -6.37 6.65 -9.74
C TRP A 70 -6.74 5.47 -8.84
N THR A 71 -5.97 4.39 -8.96
CA THR A 71 -6.19 3.17 -8.20
C THR A 71 -5.63 3.34 -6.78
N PRO A 72 -6.46 3.24 -5.74
CA PRO A 72 -5.96 3.16 -4.37
C PRO A 72 -5.35 1.79 -4.12
N VAL A 73 -4.10 1.79 -3.67
CA VAL A 73 -3.35 0.59 -3.30
C VAL A 73 -2.83 0.71 -1.87
N TRP A 74 -2.71 -0.43 -1.20
CA TRP A 74 -1.84 -0.59 -0.05
C TRP A 74 -0.50 -1.15 -0.50
N ILE A 75 0.59 -0.64 0.03
CA ILE A 75 1.93 -1.20 -0.20
C ILE A 75 2.45 -1.72 1.13
N SER A 76 2.75 -3.01 1.18
CA SER A 76 3.24 -3.70 2.37
C SER A 76 4.69 -4.15 2.24
N PHE A 77 5.32 -4.43 3.38
CA PHE A 77 6.71 -4.87 3.45
C PHE A 77 6.78 -6.38 3.54
N GLY A 78 7.56 -6.97 2.62
CA GLY A 78 7.86 -8.39 2.59
C GLY A 78 8.74 -8.87 3.74
N GLU A 79 9.16 -10.13 3.66
CA GLU A 79 9.88 -10.82 4.73
C GLU A 79 11.31 -10.28 4.93
N SER A 80 11.98 -9.84 3.86
CA SER A 80 13.33 -9.29 3.91
C SER A 80 13.42 -7.97 4.68
N TRP A 81 12.30 -7.34 5.02
CA TRP A 81 12.28 -6.13 5.84
C TRP A 81 11.96 -6.41 7.31
N ARG A 82 11.54 -7.63 7.65
CA ARG A 82 11.09 -8.02 8.98
C ARG A 82 12.23 -8.63 9.81
N PHE A 83 13.34 -7.90 9.91
CA PHE A 83 14.47 -8.30 10.76
C PHE A 83 14.27 -7.82 12.20
N GLY A 84 13.98 -8.75 13.12
CA GLY A 84 13.86 -8.47 14.56
C GLY A 84 12.46 -8.07 15.01
N ASP A 85 12.36 -7.44 16.19
CA ASP A 85 11.09 -6.96 16.74
C ASP A 85 10.69 -5.60 16.10
N GLU A 86 9.39 -5.39 15.90
CA GLU A 86 8.83 -4.12 15.45
C GLU A 86 9.37 -2.93 16.28
N PRO A 87 9.66 -1.77 15.65
CA PRO A 87 9.22 -1.33 14.33
C PRO A 87 10.12 -1.73 13.15
N LEU A 88 9.57 -1.64 11.93
CA LEU A 88 10.34 -1.78 10.69
C LEU A 88 11.57 -0.86 10.70
N PRO A 89 12.72 -1.30 10.15
CA PRO A 89 13.91 -0.47 10.08
C PRO A 89 13.65 0.75 9.19
N TRP A 90 14.24 1.90 9.53
CA TRP A 90 14.09 3.13 8.75
C TRP A 90 14.48 2.96 7.27
N SER A 91 15.46 2.09 6.98
CA SER A 91 15.87 1.76 5.62
C SER A 91 14.73 1.21 4.76
N ALA A 92 13.79 0.46 5.35
CA ALA A 92 12.60 -0.04 4.66
C ALA A 92 11.71 1.13 4.21
N HIS A 93 11.45 2.07 5.13
CA HIS A 93 10.66 3.26 4.85
C HIS A 93 11.31 4.10 3.75
N GLN A 94 12.63 4.28 3.82
CA GLN A 94 13.39 5.04 2.84
C GLN A 94 13.33 4.38 1.45
N ALA A 95 13.48 3.06 1.35
CA ALA A 95 13.38 2.32 0.10
C ALA A 95 12.01 2.56 -0.56
N LEU A 96 10.92 2.41 0.21
CA LEU A 96 9.56 2.66 -0.27
C LEU A 96 9.37 4.10 -0.77
N TRP A 97 9.74 5.10 0.03
CA TRP A 97 9.54 6.50 -0.39
C TRP A 97 10.41 6.90 -1.56
N HIS A 98 11.63 6.36 -1.65
CA HIS A 98 12.50 6.60 -2.78
C HIS A 98 11.90 6.06 -4.08
N ALA A 99 11.39 4.82 -4.07
CA ALA A 99 10.68 4.25 -5.22
C ALA A 99 9.45 5.09 -5.60
N LEU A 100 8.61 5.48 -4.63
CA LEU A 100 7.45 6.33 -4.90
C LEU A 100 7.81 7.73 -5.43
N GLU A 101 8.94 8.31 -5.02
CA GLU A 101 9.40 9.61 -5.53
C GLU A 101 9.81 9.54 -7.00
N GLN A 102 10.40 8.43 -7.44
CA GLN A 102 10.75 8.22 -8.85
C GLN A 102 9.49 8.23 -9.75
N HIS A 103 8.35 7.80 -9.21
CA HIS A 103 7.05 7.84 -9.88
C HIS A 103 6.21 9.07 -9.54
N GLY A 104 6.81 10.17 -9.05
CA GLY A 104 6.09 11.33 -8.52
C GLY A 104 5.08 11.99 -9.47
N ALA A 105 5.18 11.76 -10.78
CA ALA A 105 4.16 12.20 -11.75
C ALA A 105 2.89 11.32 -11.74
N HIS A 106 3.00 10.07 -11.31
CA HIS A 106 2.00 9.01 -11.43
C HIS A 106 1.56 8.40 -10.09
N VAL A 107 2.13 8.84 -8.96
CA VAL A 107 1.69 8.41 -7.62
C VAL A 107 1.40 9.58 -6.69
N ARG A 108 0.43 9.41 -5.80
CA ARG A 108 0.15 10.33 -4.69
C ARG A 108 0.04 9.53 -3.40
N TYR A 109 0.80 9.92 -2.38
CA TYR A 109 0.84 9.19 -1.12
C TYR A 109 1.10 10.13 0.04
N HIS A 110 0.71 9.67 1.23
CA HIS A 110 1.09 10.33 2.47
C HIS A 110 2.25 9.56 3.10
N ARG A 111 3.24 10.26 3.64
CA ARG A 111 4.38 9.64 4.37
C ARG A 111 3.97 9.16 5.77
N ARG A 112 2.97 8.29 5.83
CA ARG A 112 2.50 7.62 7.06
C ARG A 112 2.10 6.19 6.72
N LEU A 113 2.48 5.27 7.59
CA LEU A 113 2.00 3.89 7.52
C LEU A 113 0.70 3.74 8.32
N GLY A 114 -0.27 3.05 7.74
CA GLY A 114 -1.47 2.57 8.40
C GLY A 114 -1.32 1.11 8.79
N GLY A 115 -2.02 0.66 9.83
CA GLY A 115 -2.15 -0.76 10.11
C GLY A 115 -3.38 -1.30 9.39
N VAL A 116 -3.19 -2.24 8.47
CA VAL A 116 -4.29 -3.05 7.89
C VAL A 116 -4.21 -4.47 8.44
N ARG A 117 -5.31 -5.21 8.40
CA ARG A 117 -5.23 -6.62 8.80
C ARG A 117 -4.29 -7.34 7.82
N PRO A 118 -3.36 -8.17 8.32
CA PRO A 118 -2.50 -8.95 7.46
C PRO A 118 -3.36 -9.85 6.58
N LEU A 119 -2.88 -10.13 5.38
CA LEU A 119 -3.49 -11.16 4.57
C LEU A 119 -3.44 -12.48 5.35
N GLN A 120 -4.58 -13.14 5.50
CA GLN A 120 -4.56 -14.55 5.83
C GLN A 120 -4.17 -15.28 4.53
N VAL A 121 -2.87 -15.47 4.33
CA VAL A 121 -2.40 -16.44 3.35
C VAL A 121 -2.92 -17.79 3.85
N PRO A 122 -3.70 -18.55 3.05
CA PRO A 122 -4.01 -19.92 3.41
C PRO A 122 -2.67 -20.63 3.66
N LEU A 123 -2.46 -21.18 4.85
CA LEU A 123 -1.40 -22.15 5.04
C LEU A 123 -1.66 -23.25 4.00
N GLU A 124 -0.72 -23.47 3.09
CA GLU A 124 -0.75 -24.67 2.27
C GLU A 124 -0.87 -25.86 3.23
N PRO A 125 -1.86 -26.75 3.04
CA PRO A 125 -1.93 -27.94 3.88
C PRO A 125 -0.65 -28.72 3.64
N THR A 126 0.19 -28.81 4.66
CA THR A 126 1.34 -29.71 4.68
C THR A 126 0.77 -31.12 4.52
N GLY A 127 0.96 -31.69 3.32
CA GLY A 127 0.68 -33.09 3.03
C GLY A 127 1.72 -34.02 3.63
#